data_AF-A0A947VVW4-F1
#
_entry.id   AF-A0A947VVW4-F1
#
_cell.length_a   1.000
_cell.length_b   1.000
_cell.length_c   1.000
_cell.angle_alpha   90.00
_cell.angle_beta   90.00
_cell.angle_gamma   90.00
#
_symmetry.space_group_name_H-M   'P 1'
#
loop_
_entity.id
_entity.type
_entity.pdbx_description
1 polymer ?
#
loop_
_entity_poly.entity_id
_entity_poly.type
_entity_poly.pdbx_seq_one_letter_code
_entity_poly.pdbx_strand_id
1 'polypeptide(L)'
;MKGIVRLIIHTIPIFIFFVVVFLFYGTKSRAFAVLLDTPDEDIWITNGIVRASVAGNDGIVYIGGSFNYIGPNTGNGVPFDITNGDPVSSYPKIDGFVRTAVPDGSGGFYLGGSFNYAGGMPRNRLVHLFSDGTVDLAWNPNSNGDVYSLAVSGSIIYVGGEFTSIGGQTRNRIAAVDTSTGAVTTWNPNANNRVFELSISDSIVYAGGFFTTIGGQPRNRIAALDVSTGNATTWNPNANS
;
A
#
# COMPACT_ATOMS: atom_id res chain seq x y z
N MET A 1 21.11 -23.46 18.29
CA MET A 1 20.36 -22.39 18.97
C MET A 1 18.88 -22.60 18.67
N LYS A 2 18.08 -22.89 19.69
CA LYS A 2 16.63 -23.14 19.57
C LYS A 2 15.89 -21.84 19.91
N GLY A 3 15.08 -21.34 18.97
CA GLY A 3 14.16 -20.23 19.20
C GLY A 3 12.90 -20.72 19.92
N ILE A 4 12.47 -19.95 20.90
CA ILE A 4 11.45 -20.27 21.90
C ILE A 4 10.07 -19.82 21.41
N VAL A 5 9.05 -20.69 21.50
CA VAL A 5 7.64 -20.28 21.44
C VAL A 5 7.24 -19.76 22.83
N ARG A 6 6.90 -18.48 22.93
CA ARG A 6 6.42 -17.85 24.18
C ARG A 6 5.02 -18.34 24.51
N LEU A 7 4.91 -19.14 25.58
CA LEU A 7 3.64 -19.43 26.26
C LEU A 7 3.35 -18.29 27.25
N ILE A 8 2.36 -17.43 26.96
CA ILE A 8 1.91 -16.40 27.90
C ILE A 8 0.88 -17.04 28.84
N ILE A 9 1.28 -17.32 30.08
CA ILE A 9 0.39 -17.75 31.16
C ILE A 9 -0.03 -16.49 31.92
N HIS A 10 -1.30 -16.09 31.83
CA HIS A 10 -1.89 -15.14 32.78
C HIS A 10 -2.54 -15.89 33.94
N THR A 11 -1.97 -15.78 35.12
CA THR A 11 -2.61 -16.12 36.39
C THR A 11 -3.59 -15.01 36.78
N ILE A 12 -4.88 -15.34 36.90
CA ILE A 12 -5.90 -14.50 37.56
C ILE A 12 -6.36 -15.27 38.82
N PRO A 13 -6.51 -14.62 40.00
CA PRO A 13 -6.93 -15.27 41.23
C PRO A 13 -8.44 -15.61 41.26
N ILE A 14 -8.73 -16.59 42.11
CA ILE A 14 -9.95 -17.39 42.32
C ILE A 14 -11.21 -16.57 42.69
N PHE A 15 -12.38 -17.02 42.18
CA PHE A 15 -13.66 -17.01 42.92
C PHE A 15 -14.38 -18.36 42.78
N ILE A 16 -14.96 -18.80 43.90
CA ILE A 16 -15.57 -20.11 44.26
C ILE A 16 -17.03 -20.18 43.68
N PHE A 17 -17.63 -21.27 43.16
CA PHE A 17 -18.22 -22.42 43.86
C PHE A 17 -18.83 -23.49 42.91
N PHE A 18 -18.90 -24.72 43.44
CA PHE A 18 -19.69 -25.94 43.11
C PHE A 18 -19.09 -27.09 42.27
N VAL A 19 -19.22 -28.26 42.91
CA VAL A 19 -18.68 -29.60 42.68
C VAL A 19 -19.42 -30.37 41.58
N VAL A 20 -18.69 -31.02 40.68
CA VAL A 20 -19.00 -32.41 40.24
C VAL A 20 -17.67 -33.16 40.13
N VAL A 21 -17.53 -34.21 40.93
CA VAL A 21 -16.44 -35.18 40.86
C VAL A 21 -16.61 -36.02 39.59
N PHE A 22 -15.61 -35.99 38.72
CA PHE A 22 -15.32 -37.11 37.81
C PHE A 22 -13.85 -37.48 37.96
N LEU A 23 -13.61 -38.63 38.59
CA LEU A 23 -12.33 -39.33 38.54
C LEU A 23 -12.16 -39.88 37.12
N PHE A 24 -11.32 -39.22 36.32
CA PHE A 24 -10.70 -39.83 35.14
C PHE A 24 -9.19 -39.57 35.21
N TYR A 25 -8.42 -40.63 35.48
CA TYR A 25 -6.99 -40.65 35.20
C TYR A 25 -6.81 -40.62 33.68
N GLY A 26 -6.22 -39.54 33.18
CA GLY A 26 -5.90 -39.37 31.77
C GLY A 26 -5.81 -37.89 31.44
N THR A 27 -4.60 -37.36 31.36
CA THR A 27 -4.35 -36.00 30.86
C THR A 27 -4.78 -35.91 29.40
N LYS A 28 -6.07 -35.63 29.15
CA LYS A 28 -6.50 -35.10 27.86
C LYS A 28 -6.01 -33.66 27.79
N SER A 29 -4.86 -33.45 27.14
CA SER A 29 -4.54 -32.12 26.63
C SER A 29 -5.69 -31.68 25.75
N ARG A 30 -6.44 -30.69 26.20
CA ARG A 30 -7.38 -29.98 25.35
C ARG A 30 -6.55 -29.12 24.42
N ALA A 31 -6.46 -29.51 23.15
CA ALA A 31 -6.02 -28.61 22.11
C ALA A 31 -7.10 -27.52 21.98
N PHE A 32 -6.81 -26.32 22.44
CA PHE A 32 -7.62 -25.16 22.09
C PHE A 32 -7.14 -24.70 20.72
N ALA A 33 -7.97 -24.89 19.69
CA ALA A 33 -7.81 -24.12 18.46
C ALA A 33 -8.28 -22.70 18.78
N VAL A 34 -7.36 -21.76 18.89
CA VAL A 34 -7.72 -20.35 18.81
C VAL A 34 -8.08 -20.12 17.36
N LEU A 35 -9.38 -19.97 17.06
CA LEU A 35 -9.76 -19.30 15.81
C LEU A 35 -9.21 -17.88 15.94
N LEU A 36 -8.13 -17.58 15.23
CA LEU A 36 -7.79 -16.19 14.99
C LEU A 36 -8.90 -15.65 14.07
N ASP A 37 -9.57 -14.58 14.49
CA ASP A 37 -10.62 -13.92 13.69
C ASP A 37 -10.06 -13.35 12.36
N THR A 38 -8.74 -13.32 12.21
CA THR A 38 -8.03 -13.03 10.98
C THR A 38 -7.06 -14.18 10.65
N PRO A 39 -7.06 -14.70 9.41
CA PRO A 39 -6.01 -15.61 8.95
C PRO A 39 -4.64 -15.00 9.27
N ASP A 40 -3.69 -15.83 9.71
CA ASP A 40 -2.31 -15.38 9.85
C ASP A 40 -1.81 -14.93 8.47
N GLU A 41 -1.62 -13.62 8.33
CA GLU A 41 -1.27 -13.05 7.04
C GLU A 41 0.14 -13.44 6.60
N ASP A 42 0.99 -13.96 7.50
CA ASP A 42 2.35 -14.44 7.19
C ASP A 42 2.36 -15.89 6.67
N ILE A 43 1.19 -16.53 6.56
CA ILE A 43 1.09 -17.84 5.92
C ILE A 43 1.36 -17.70 4.43
N TRP A 44 2.15 -18.65 3.90
CA TRP A 44 2.39 -18.74 2.47
C TRP A 44 1.09 -18.96 1.69
N ILE A 45 0.92 -18.23 0.60
CA ILE A 45 -0.24 -18.30 -0.29
C ILE A 45 0.07 -19.16 -1.51
N THR A 46 -0.97 -19.76 -2.08
CA THR A 46 -0.90 -20.51 -3.33
C THR A 46 -1.32 -19.65 -4.52
N ASN A 47 -0.74 -19.91 -5.70
CA ASN A 47 -1.15 -19.25 -6.95
C ASN A 47 -2.42 -19.85 -7.59
N GLY A 48 -3.19 -20.60 -6.81
CA GLY A 48 -4.35 -21.35 -7.28
C GLY A 48 -5.17 -21.90 -6.13
N ILE A 49 -6.20 -22.67 -6.46
CA ILE A 49 -7.23 -23.10 -5.49
C ILE A 49 -6.70 -24.28 -4.66
N VAL A 50 -6.66 -24.13 -3.34
CA VAL A 50 -6.52 -25.25 -2.40
C VAL A 50 -7.88 -25.93 -2.22
N ARG A 51 -7.93 -27.26 -2.35
CA ARG A 51 -9.15 -28.08 -2.21
C ARG A 51 -9.12 -29.02 -1.02
N ALA A 52 -7.93 -29.34 -0.52
CA ALA A 52 -7.73 -30.24 0.61
C ALA A 52 -6.54 -29.75 1.44
N SER A 53 -6.64 -29.93 2.75
CA SER A 53 -5.55 -29.71 3.70
C SER A 53 -5.60 -30.77 4.80
N VAL A 54 -4.45 -31.33 5.16
CA VAL A 54 -4.31 -32.23 6.31
C VAL A 54 -3.04 -31.86 7.10
N ALA A 55 -3.18 -31.71 8.41
CA ALA A 55 -2.06 -31.51 9.32
C ALA A 55 -1.51 -32.87 9.79
N GLY A 56 -0.21 -33.06 9.67
CA GLY A 56 0.55 -34.16 10.27
C GLY A 56 0.91 -33.88 11.73
N ASN A 57 1.38 -34.91 12.44
CA ASN A 57 1.75 -34.81 13.86
C ASN A 57 3.14 -34.16 14.10
N ASP A 58 3.85 -33.84 13.02
CA ASP A 58 5.20 -33.28 12.97
C ASP A 58 5.23 -31.77 12.64
N GLY A 59 4.06 -31.14 12.57
CA GLY A 59 3.93 -29.73 12.18
C GLY A 59 3.98 -29.52 10.66
N ILE A 60 3.93 -30.59 9.85
CA ILE A 60 3.78 -30.49 8.41
C ILE A 60 2.29 -30.41 8.06
N VAL A 61 1.92 -29.47 7.18
CA VAL A 61 0.59 -29.44 6.57
C VAL A 61 0.72 -29.80 5.10
N TYR A 62 0.03 -30.85 4.66
CA TYR A 62 -0.09 -31.17 3.25
C TYR A 62 -1.32 -30.46 2.69
N ILE A 63 -1.11 -29.57 1.72
CA ILE A 63 -2.17 -28.93 0.95
C ILE A 63 -2.24 -29.54 -0.45
N GLY A 64 -3.45 -29.78 -0.95
CA GLY A 64 -3.72 -30.33 -2.27
C GLY A 64 -4.78 -29.50 -2.99
N GLY A 65 -4.64 -29.34 -4.32
CA GLY A 65 -5.53 -28.51 -5.10
C GLY A 65 -5.02 -28.25 -6.52
N SER A 66 -5.57 -27.21 -7.15
CA SER A 66 -5.17 -26.73 -8.47
C SER A 66 -4.27 -25.51 -8.32
N PHE A 67 -3.09 -25.71 -7.75
CA PHE A 67 -1.99 -24.75 -7.68
C PHE A 67 -0.69 -25.48 -8.01
N ASN A 68 0.33 -24.77 -8.45
CA ASN A 68 1.66 -25.33 -8.72
C ASN A 68 2.79 -24.52 -8.06
N TYR A 69 2.43 -23.51 -7.25
CA TYR A 69 3.35 -22.68 -6.51
C TYR A 69 2.78 -22.32 -5.14
N ILE A 70 3.66 -22.25 -4.15
CA ILE A 70 3.42 -21.72 -2.81
C ILE A 70 4.55 -20.73 -2.49
N GLY A 71 4.22 -19.58 -1.92
CA GLY A 71 5.20 -18.55 -1.58
C GLY A 71 4.66 -17.54 -0.56
N PRO A 72 5.49 -16.59 -0.11
CA PRO A 72 5.09 -15.62 0.91
C PRO A 72 3.89 -14.77 0.45
N ASN A 73 3.02 -14.42 1.39
CA ASN A 73 2.00 -13.40 1.15
C ASN A 73 2.62 -12.00 1.20
N THR A 74 2.80 -11.40 0.04
CA THR A 74 3.47 -10.10 -0.11
C THR A 74 2.52 -8.90 -0.13
N GLY A 75 1.21 -9.13 -0.05
CA GLY A 75 0.21 -8.09 -0.35
C GLY A 75 0.26 -7.63 -1.82
N ASN A 76 -0.19 -6.40 -2.08
CA ASN A 76 -0.37 -5.88 -3.45
C ASN A 76 0.77 -4.97 -3.95
N GLY A 77 1.92 -4.97 -3.27
CA GLY A 77 3.14 -4.29 -3.70
C GLY A 77 4.31 -4.71 -2.82
N VAL A 78 5.41 -5.15 -3.43
CA VAL A 78 6.58 -5.67 -2.70
C VAL A 78 7.86 -5.42 -3.50
N PRO A 79 8.92 -4.90 -2.88
CA PRO A 79 10.24 -4.91 -3.49
C PRO A 79 10.90 -6.28 -3.31
N PHE A 80 11.74 -6.63 -4.27
CA PHE A 80 12.51 -7.86 -4.27
C PHE A 80 13.98 -7.55 -4.55
N ASP A 81 14.86 -8.39 -4.03
CA ASP A 81 16.29 -8.32 -4.35
C ASP A 81 16.52 -8.84 -5.77
N ILE A 82 17.11 -8.01 -6.63
CA ILE A 82 17.31 -8.32 -8.04
C ILE A 82 18.34 -9.45 -8.28
N THR A 83 19.16 -9.75 -7.28
CA THR A 83 20.23 -10.75 -7.34
C THR A 83 19.69 -12.15 -7.13
N ASN A 84 18.81 -12.34 -6.14
CA ASN A 84 18.27 -13.65 -5.77
C ASN A 84 16.77 -13.81 -6.10
N GLY A 85 16.06 -12.73 -6.38
CA GLY A 85 14.62 -12.72 -6.67
C GLY A 85 13.72 -12.80 -5.44
N ASP A 86 14.29 -12.75 -4.24
CA ASP A 86 13.54 -12.91 -3.00
C ASP A 86 12.83 -11.59 -2.63
N PRO A 87 11.55 -11.64 -2.21
CA PRO A 87 10.87 -10.50 -1.61
C PRO A 87 11.64 -10.01 -0.37
N VAL A 88 11.74 -8.70 -0.21
CA VAL A 88 12.42 -8.17 0.98
C VAL A 88 11.52 -8.34 2.20
N SER A 89 12.01 -9.06 3.21
CA SER A 89 11.20 -9.63 4.29
C SER A 89 10.64 -8.63 5.33
N SER A 90 11.12 -7.38 5.34
CA SER A 90 10.69 -6.35 6.28
C SER A 90 9.66 -5.36 5.71
N TYR A 91 9.17 -5.58 4.49
CA TYR A 91 8.29 -4.61 3.84
C TYR A 91 6.83 -4.72 4.28
N PRO A 92 6.10 -3.60 4.31
CA PRO A 92 4.75 -3.56 4.82
C PRO A 92 3.77 -4.11 3.79
N LYS A 93 2.82 -4.93 4.22
CA LYS A 93 1.73 -5.39 3.35
C LYS A 93 0.80 -4.24 3.02
N ILE A 94 0.52 -4.06 1.73
CA ILE A 94 -0.40 -3.04 1.22
C ILE A 94 -1.70 -3.72 0.78
N ASP A 95 -2.85 -3.17 1.21
CA ASP A 95 -4.18 -3.72 0.96
C ASP A 95 -4.82 -3.14 -0.31
N GLY A 96 -4.51 -3.74 -1.46
CA GLY A 96 -5.05 -3.32 -2.75
C GLY A 96 -4.01 -2.64 -3.63
N PHE A 97 -4.42 -2.35 -4.87
CA PHE A 97 -3.48 -2.11 -5.95
C PHE A 97 -2.53 -0.95 -5.67
N VAL A 98 -1.24 -1.24 -5.62
CA VAL A 98 -0.19 -0.26 -5.89
C VAL A 98 -0.16 -0.06 -7.40
N ARG A 99 -0.48 1.14 -7.87
CA ARG A 99 -0.56 1.48 -9.29
C ARG A 99 0.69 2.19 -9.80
N THR A 100 1.41 2.83 -8.90
CA THR A 100 2.61 3.62 -9.22
C THR A 100 3.57 3.60 -8.04
N ALA A 101 4.86 3.66 -8.35
CA ALA A 101 5.94 3.71 -7.39
C ALA A 101 7.06 4.58 -7.95
N VAL A 102 7.65 5.43 -7.10
CA VAL A 102 8.83 6.24 -7.44
C VAL A 102 9.84 6.17 -6.29
N PRO A 103 11.14 6.06 -6.60
CA PRO A 103 12.17 6.04 -5.56
C PRO A 103 12.24 7.37 -4.81
N ASP A 104 12.55 7.32 -3.52
CA ASP A 104 12.78 8.52 -2.70
C ASP A 104 14.22 9.09 -2.84
N GLY A 105 15.12 8.34 -3.50
CA GLY A 105 16.55 8.65 -3.63
C GLY A 105 17.43 8.24 -2.45
N SER A 106 16.84 7.73 -1.36
CA SER A 106 17.50 7.26 -0.13
C SER A 106 17.32 5.75 0.11
N GLY A 107 16.75 5.04 -0.85
CA GLY A 107 16.52 3.59 -0.83
C GLY A 107 15.09 3.19 -0.44
N GLY A 108 14.24 4.17 -0.12
CA GLY A 108 12.81 4.02 0.06
C GLY A 108 12.00 4.34 -1.20
N PHE A 109 10.68 4.38 -1.04
CA PHE A 109 9.74 4.57 -2.14
C PHE A 109 8.52 5.37 -1.72
N TYR A 110 8.04 6.24 -2.62
CA TYR A 110 6.67 6.74 -2.58
C TYR A 110 5.80 5.85 -3.45
N LEU A 111 4.67 5.41 -2.92
CA LEU A 111 3.73 4.53 -3.59
C LEU A 111 2.36 5.20 -3.70
N GLY A 112 1.71 4.99 -4.84
CA GLY A 112 0.38 5.50 -5.14
C GLY A 112 -0.53 4.39 -5.66
N GLY A 113 -1.82 4.42 -5.33
CA GLY A 113 -2.74 3.36 -5.75
C GLY A 113 -4.18 3.50 -5.26
N SER A 114 -4.82 2.36 -5.02
CA SER A 114 -6.20 2.23 -4.56
C SER A 114 -6.34 1.63 -3.14
N PHE A 115 -5.24 1.55 -2.39
CA PHE A 115 -5.17 0.93 -1.07
C PHE A 115 -5.64 1.87 0.06
N ASN A 116 -5.93 1.31 1.23
CA ASN A 116 -6.38 2.06 2.42
C ASN A 116 -5.42 1.92 3.61
N TYR A 117 -4.52 0.96 3.58
CA TYR A 117 -3.60 0.55 4.63
C TYR A 117 -2.25 0.15 4.03
N ALA A 118 -1.20 0.42 4.80
CA ALA A 118 0.14 -0.08 4.57
C ALA A 118 0.71 -0.54 5.91
N GLY A 119 1.11 -1.81 6.01
CA GLY A 119 1.62 -2.39 7.25
C GLY A 119 0.60 -2.34 8.40
N GLY A 120 -0.68 -2.50 8.09
CA GLY A 120 -1.78 -2.37 9.05
C GLY A 120 -2.12 -0.93 9.48
N MET A 121 -1.37 0.07 9.02
CA MET A 121 -1.61 1.48 9.35
C MET A 121 -2.49 2.15 8.29
N PRO A 122 -3.50 2.96 8.67
CA PRO A 122 -4.31 3.71 7.71
C PRO A 122 -3.45 4.62 6.82
N ARG A 123 -3.44 4.31 5.53
CA ARG A 123 -2.70 5.02 4.48
C ARG A 123 -3.54 5.01 3.22
N ASN A 124 -4.30 6.08 3.04
CA ASN A 124 -5.22 6.21 1.92
C ASN A 124 -4.44 6.57 0.65
N ARG A 125 -4.31 5.60 -0.25
CA ARG A 125 -3.85 5.70 -1.65
C ARG A 125 -2.43 6.22 -1.87
N LEU A 126 -1.77 6.70 -0.83
CA LEU A 126 -0.41 7.24 -0.83
C LEU A 126 0.33 6.78 0.43
N VAL A 127 1.55 6.30 0.25
CA VAL A 127 2.44 5.95 1.36
C VAL A 127 3.89 6.23 0.97
N HIS A 128 4.68 6.68 1.94
CA HIS A 128 6.14 6.71 1.84
C HIS A 128 6.70 5.58 2.71
N LEU A 129 7.63 4.81 2.15
CA LEU A 129 8.33 3.72 2.81
C LEU A 129 9.81 4.06 2.91
N PHE A 130 10.39 3.91 4.11
CA PHE A 130 11.83 4.05 4.30
C PHE A 130 12.59 2.86 3.72
N SER A 131 13.90 3.01 3.59
CA SER A 131 14.80 1.97 3.05
C SER A 131 14.87 0.69 3.89
N ASP A 132 14.48 0.76 5.16
CA ASP A 132 14.37 -0.41 6.04
C ASP A 132 13.02 -1.16 5.91
N GLY A 133 12.12 -0.68 5.07
CA GLY A 133 10.79 -1.24 4.83
C GLY A 133 9.72 -0.74 5.80
N THR A 134 10.04 0.18 6.72
CA THR A 134 9.03 0.76 7.62
C THR A 134 8.20 1.85 6.94
N VAL A 135 6.94 2.00 7.38
CA VAL A 135 6.04 3.05 6.89
C VAL A 135 6.43 4.38 7.53
N ASP A 136 6.58 5.43 6.72
CA ASP A 136 6.72 6.79 7.20
C ASP A 136 5.40 7.27 7.82
N LEU A 137 5.41 7.42 9.14
CA LEU A 137 4.22 7.80 9.88
C LEU A 137 3.91 9.31 9.75
N ALA A 138 4.89 10.14 9.43
CA ALA A 138 4.73 11.58 9.28
C ALA A 138 4.20 11.97 7.90
N TRP A 139 4.58 11.23 6.87
CA TRP A 139 4.14 11.49 5.50
C TRP A 139 2.77 10.85 5.22
N ASN A 140 1.70 11.66 5.30
CA ASN A 140 0.34 11.19 5.04
C ASN A 140 -0.53 12.21 4.28
N PRO A 141 -0.37 12.33 2.94
CA PRO A 141 -1.19 13.22 2.13
C PRO A 141 -2.65 12.78 2.04
N ASN A 142 -2.99 11.51 2.27
CA ASN A 142 -4.37 11.05 2.45
C ASN A 142 -5.36 11.51 1.35
N SER A 143 -5.15 11.09 0.09
CA SER A 143 -6.10 11.43 -0.98
C SER A 143 -7.42 10.69 -0.81
N ASN A 144 -8.53 11.30 -1.29
CA ASN A 144 -9.87 10.70 -1.19
C ASN A 144 -10.25 9.81 -2.39
N GLY A 145 -9.34 9.60 -3.33
CA GLY A 145 -9.53 8.78 -4.51
C GLY A 145 -8.21 8.22 -5.02
N ASP A 146 -8.29 7.31 -5.99
CA ASP A 146 -7.13 6.58 -6.51
C ASP A 146 -6.04 7.53 -7.04
N VAL A 147 -4.80 7.13 -6.80
CA VAL A 147 -3.60 7.71 -7.40
C VAL A 147 -3.12 6.80 -8.51
N TYR A 148 -2.93 7.38 -9.69
CA TYR A 148 -2.51 6.66 -10.89
C TYR A 148 -1.06 6.92 -11.26
N SER A 149 -0.53 8.11 -10.96
CA SER A 149 0.84 8.47 -11.30
C SER A 149 1.47 9.39 -10.27
N LEU A 150 2.78 9.21 -10.10
CA LEU A 150 3.65 9.99 -9.25
C LEU A 150 4.87 10.44 -10.06
N ALA A 151 5.29 11.68 -9.87
CA ALA A 151 6.54 12.19 -10.42
C ALA A 151 7.25 13.07 -9.39
N VAL A 152 8.52 12.81 -9.12
CA VAL A 152 9.31 13.53 -8.10
C VAL A 152 10.26 14.51 -8.77
N SER A 153 10.34 15.73 -8.24
CA SER A 153 11.36 16.72 -8.60
C SER A 153 11.82 17.48 -7.36
N GLY A 154 13.05 17.21 -6.93
CA GLY A 154 13.61 17.80 -5.71
C GLY A 154 12.78 17.48 -4.47
N SER A 155 12.28 18.52 -3.79
CA SER A 155 11.48 18.39 -2.57
C SER A 155 9.97 18.24 -2.82
N ILE A 156 9.55 18.09 -4.08
CA ILE A 156 8.14 18.03 -4.48
C ILE A 156 7.83 16.71 -5.18
N ILE A 157 6.69 16.11 -4.82
CA ILE A 157 6.07 15.02 -5.57
C ILE A 157 4.74 15.48 -6.15
N TYR A 158 4.61 15.35 -7.46
CA TYR A 158 3.40 15.62 -8.21
C TYR A 158 2.58 14.33 -8.28
N VAL A 159 1.29 14.47 -7.99
CA VAL A 159 0.36 13.36 -7.81
C VAL A 159 -0.77 13.50 -8.82
N GLY A 160 -0.99 12.50 -9.65
CA GLY A 160 -2.06 12.42 -10.64
C GLY A 160 -3.01 11.26 -10.33
N GLY A 161 -4.31 11.48 -10.49
CA GLY A 161 -5.31 10.44 -10.18
C GLY A 161 -6.75 10.83 -10.48
N GLU A 162 -7.67 10.30 -9.69
CA GLU A 162 -9.11 10.62 -9.75
C GLU A 162 -9.66 11.33 -8.51
N PHE A 163 -8.81 11.59 -7.52
CA PHE A 163 -9.17 12.28 -6.29
C PHE A 163 -9.70 13.72 -6.53
N THR A 164 -10.47 14.21 -5.57
CA THR A 164 -10.96 15.60 -5.51
C THR A 164 -10.42 16.36 -4.30
N SER A 165 -9.83 15.65 -3.35
CA SER A 165 -9.09 16.22 -2.24
C SER A 165 -7.87 15.39 -1.88
N ILE A 166 -6.86 16.09 -1.35
CA ILE A 166 -5.63 15.55 -0.79
C ILE A 166 -5.17 16.52 0.30
N GLY A 167 -4.67 15.99 1.42
CA GLY A 167 -4.21 16.76 2.58
C GLY A 167 -5.28 17.67 3.17
N GLY A 168 -6.55 17.29 3.05
CA GLY A 168 -7.70 18.12 3.44
C GLY A 168 -7.98 19.31 2.52
N GLN A 169 -7.19 19.53 1.46
CA GLN A 169 -7.39 20.60 0.50
C GLN A 169 -8.08 20.11 -0.77
N THR A 170 -8.91 20.96 -1.38
CA THR A 170 -9.46 20.69 -2.70
C THR A 170 -8.36 20.77 -3.76
N ARG A 171 -8.06 19.62 -4.36
CA ARG A 171 -7.16 19.46 -5.50
C ARG A 171 -7.80 18.44 -6.42
N ASN A 172 -8.24 18.91 -7.57
CA ASN A 172 -8.97 18.07 -8.51
C ASN A 172 -7.99 17.33 -9.41
N ARG A 173 -7.86 16.01 -9.18
CA ARG A 173 -7.18 14.99 -10.00
C ARG A 173 -5.67 15.18 -10.19
N ILE A 174 -5.14 16.31 -9.75
CA ILE A 174 -3.72 16.62 -9.82
C ILE A 174 -3.34 17.56 -8.67
N ALA A 175 -2.22 17.28 -8.02
CA ALA A 175 -1.70 18.04 -6.89
C ALA A 175 -0.18 17.94 -6.82
N ALA A 176 0.43 18.76 -5.98
CA ALA A 176 1.83 18.61 -5.60
C ALA A 176 1.94 18.66 -4.07
N VAL A 177 2.74 17.76 -3.50
CA VAL A 177 2.98 17.66 -2.06
C VAL A 177 4.48 17.64 -1.77
N ASP A 178 4.84 18.06 -0.56
CA ASP A 178 6.23 18.06 -0.10
C ASP A 178 6.71 16.64 0.21
N THR A 179 7.92 16.31 -0.22
CA THR A 179 8.50 14.96 -0.08
C THR A 179 8.82 14.60 1.37
N SER A 180 9.08 15.58 2.22
CA SER A 180 9.47 15.35 3.63
C SER A 180 8.28 15.34 4.60
N THR A 181 7.27 16.17 4.33
CA THR A 181 6.15 16.40 5.26
C THR A 181 4.82 15.83 4.75
N GLY A 182 4.71 15.56 3.45
CA GLY A 182 3.44 15.20 2.81
C GLY A 182 2.45 16.37 2.74
N ALA A 183 2.88 17.58 3.08
CA ALA A 183 2.05 18.77 3.04
C ALA A 183 1.70 19.15 1.61
N VAL A 184 0.43 19.47 1.37
CA VAL A 184 -0.05 19.90 0.06
C VAL A 184 0.38 21.33 -0.22
N THR A 185 1.03 21.54 -1.36
CA THR A 185 1.52 22.85 -1.79
C THR A 185 0.41 23.73 -2.38
N THR A 186 0.74 24.97 -2.73
CA THR A 186 -0.18 25.90 -3.42
C THR A 186 -0.41 25.55 -4.90
N TRP A 187 0.38 24.65 -5.48
CA TRP A 187 0.29 24.26 -6.89
C TRP A 187 -1.02 23.51 -7.17
N ASN A 188 -1.90 24.12 -7.99
CA ASN A 188 -3.25 23.62 -8.25
C ASN A 188 -3.70 23.82 -9.71
N PRO A 189 -3.31 22.92 -10.63
CA PRO A 189 -3.77 22.96 -12.02
C PRO A 189 -5.25 22.65 -12.19
N ASN A 190 -5.89 21.98 -11.22
CA ASN A 190 -7.33 21.79 -11.17
C ASN A 190 -7.92 21.13 -12.45
N ALA A 191 -7.50 19.91 -12.77
CA ALA A 191 -8.01 19.18 -13.93
C ALA A 191 -9.49 18.81 -13.77
N ASN A 192 -10.28 18.92 -14.84
CA ASN A 192 -11.72 18.59 -14.79
C ASN A 192 -12.03 17.09 -14.92
N ASN A 193 -11.04 16.25 -15.19
CA ASN A 193 -11.18 14.80 -15.28
C ASN A 193 -9.88 14.10 -14.86
N ARG A 194 -9.86 12.77 -14.87
CA ARG A 194 -8.74 11.91 -14.45
C ARG A 194 -7.44 12.30 -15.15
N VAL A 195 -6.37 12.34 -14.35
CA VAL A 195 -4.98 12.42 -14.82
C VAL A 195 -4.36 11.05 -14.59
N PHE A 196 -3.96 10.38 -15.65
CA PHE A 196 -3.43 9.01 -15.60
C PHE A 196 -1.92 8.98 -15.53
N GLU A 197 -1.23 9.96 -16.11
CA GLU A 197 0.22 9.97 -16.23
C GLU A 197 0.78 11.37 -15.96
N LEU A 198 1.92 11.40 -15.27
CA LEU A 198 2.72 12.59 -15.02
C LEU A 198 4.18 12.29 -15.37
N SER A 199 4.80 13.17 -16.14
CA SER A 199 6.26 13.18 -16.32
C SER A 199 6.80 14.59 -16.16
N ILE A 200 8.07 14.70 -15.79
CA ILE A 200 8.71 15.98 -15.52
C ILE A 200 9.94 16.11 -16.42
N SER A 201 10.07 17.27 -17.06
CA SER A 201 11.29 17.69 -17.73
C SER A 201 11.52 19.15 -17.38
N ASP A 202 12.68 19.45 -16.80
CA ASP A 202 13.07 20.80 -16.39
C ASP A 202 11.99 21.46 -15.52
N SER A 203 11.46 22.60 -15.97
CA SER A 203 10.42 23.38 -15.29
C SER A 203 9.00 23.04 -15.76
N ILE A 204 8.80 21.88 -16.42
CA ILE A 204 7.50 21.47 -16.96
C ILE A 204 7.07 20.11 -16.41
N VAL A 205 5.83 20.07 -15.92
CA VAL A 205 5.07 18.83 -15.67
C VAL A 205 4.19 18.56 -16.89
N TYR A 206 4.42 17.44 -17.56
CA TYR A 206 3.53 16.93 -18.59
C TYR A 206 2.47 16.05 -17.94
N ALA A 207 1.21 16.36 -18.19
CA ALA A 207 0.07 15.60 -17.70
C ALA A 207 -0.66 14.93 -18.87
N GLY A 208 -0.96 13.64 -18.74
CA GLY A 208 -1.77 12.84 -19.65
C GLY A 208 -3.04 12.34 -18.97
N GLY A 209 -4.20 12.40 -19.64
CA GLY A 209 -5.47 12.02 -19.02
C GLY A 209 -6.69 12.18 -19.93
N PHE A 210 -7.88 12.18 -19.31
CA PHE A 210 -9.17 12.41 -19.98
C PHE A 210 -9.72 13.83 -19.76
N PHE A 211 -8.90 14.74 -19.25
CA PHE A 211 -9.31 16.12 -19.01
C PHE A 211 -9.46 16.90 -20.34
N THR A 212 -10.32 17.91 -20.31
CA THR A 212 -10.47 18.91 -21.36
C THR A 212 -10.10 20.32 -20.88
N THR A 213 -9.91 20.50 -19.58
CA THR A 213 -9.35 21.71 -18.97
C THR A 213 -8.39 21.36 -17.84
N ILE A 214 -7.27 22.09 -17.76
CA ILE A 214 -6.25 21.99 -16.72
C ILE A 214 -5.34 23.22 -16.78
N GLY A 215 -4.75 23.63 -15.65
CA GLY A 215 -3.86 24.78 -15.54
C GLY A 215 -4.52 26.09 -15.96
N GLY A 216 -5.82 26.23 -15.70
CA GLY A 216 -6.61 27.40 -16.05
C GLY A 216 -6.94 27.57 -17.54
N GLN A 217 -6.61 26.59 -18.39
CA GLN A 217 -6.80 26.67 -19.85
C GLN A 217 -7.49 25.43 -20.42
N PRO A 218 -8.17 25.55 -21.59
CA PRO A 218 -8.60 24.39 -22.36
C PRO A 218 -7.38 23.60 -22.86
N ARG A 219 -7.32 22.33 -22.50
CA ARG A 219 -6.31 21.36 -22.92
C ARG A 219 -6.95 19.99 -23.02
N ASN A 220 -6.95 19.43 -24.22
CA ASN A 220 -7.52 18.12 -24.44
C ASN A 220 -6.43 17.06 -24.22
N ARG A 221 -6.65 16.21 -23.21
CA ARG A 221 -5.94 14.97 -22.87
C ARG A 221 -4.47 15.09 -22.50
N ILE A 222 -3.75 16.08 -23.03
CA ILE A 222 -2.33 16.31 -22.78
C ILE A 222 -2.12 17.80 -22.47
N ALA A 223 -1.35 18.10 -21.44
CA ALA A 223 -0.96 19.45 -21.07
C ALA A 223 0.50 19.50 -20.61
N ALA A 224 1.16 20.63 -20.88
CA ALA A 224 2.41 21.00 -20.25
C ALA A 224 2.10 22.11 -19.23
N LEU A 225 2.47 21.89 -17.98
CA LEU A 225 2.20 22.76 -16.84
C LEU A 225 3.50 23.29 -16.27
N ASP A 226 3.54 24.57 -15.92
CA ASP A 226 4.68 25.13 -15.22
C ASP A 226 4.79 24.55 -13.80
N VAL A 227 5.99 24.07 -13.43
CA VAL A 227 6.24 23.40 -12.14
C VAL A 227 5.99 24.29 -10.91
N SER A 228 6.09 25.61 -11.07
CA SER A 228 5.99 26.57 -9.97
C SER A 228 4.57 27.10 -9.78
N THR A 229 3.86 27.34 -10.88
CA THR A 229 2.53 27.98 -10.87
C THR A 229 1.38 27.01 -11.10
N GLY A 230 1.62 25.89 -11.79
CA GLY A 230 0.58 24.95 -12.21
C GLY A 230 -0.26 25.43 -13.39
N ASN A 231 0.11 26.57 -13.98
CA ASN A 231 -0.55 27.12 -15.17
C ASN A 231 -0.13 26.33 -16.42
N ALA A 232 -1.07 26.17 -17.35
CA ALA A 232 -0.78 25.58 -18.65
C ALA A 232 0.14 26.51 -19.47
N THR A 233 1.20 25.96 -20.04
CA THR A 233 2.12 26.67 -20.95
C THR A 233 1.46 26.94 -22.32
N THR A 234 2.16 27.63 -23.23
CA THR A 234 1.64 27.86 -24.59
C THR A 234 1.55 26.60 -25.46
N TRP A 235 2.25 25.51 -25.10
CA TRP A 235 2.28 24.28 -25.88
C TRP A 235 0.96 23.52 -25.81
N ASN A 236 0.16 23.57 -26.88
CA ASN A 236 -1.16 22.93 -26.97
C ASN A 236 -1.22 21.96 -28.17
N PRO A 237 -0.94 20.66 -27.98
CA PRO A 237 -1.05 19.68 -29.06
C PRO A 237 -2.51 19.36 -29.43
N ASN A 238 -3.48 19.75 -28.59
CA ASN A 238 -4.90 19.50 -28.78
C ASN A 238 -5.24 18.02 -29.09
N ALA A 239 -4.66 17.09 -28.33
CA ALA A 239 -4.87 15.66 -28.51
C ALA A 239 -6.35 15.28 -28.30
N ASN A 240 -6.98 14.62 -29.28
CA ASN A 240 -8.42 14.39 -29.30
C ASN A 240 -8.86 12.91 -29.33
N SER A 241 -7.95 11.96 -29.53
CA SER A 241 -8.19 10.51 -29.47
C SER A 241 -7.31 9.86 -28.42
#